data_AF-A0A9E1SB57-F1
#
_entry.id   AF-A0A9E1SB57-F1
#
_cell.length_a   1.000
_cell.length_b   1.000
_cell.length_c   1.000
_cell.angle_alpha   90.00
_cell.angle_beta   90.00
_cell.angle_gamma   90.00
#
_symmetry.space_group_name_H-M   'P 1'
#
loop_
_entity.id
_entity.type
_entity.pdbx_description
1 polymer ?
#
loop_
_entity_poly.entity_id
_entity_poly.type
_entity_poly.pdbx_seq_one_letter_code
_entity_poly.pdbx_strand_id
1 'polypeptide(L)'
;MKKNLTLLFIIPFISFGQLKLSKIMQGDDFVGHLPKDIKWDVSGRKVCYDQKVDGEFVTFCYDYKSKLIDSLVEDLIVFDRNQSLFNRQFQIIDNELSYWDKTKNTKHVLFSSEQRLSNLQRGADKNHIYFQLGDDLFEWCLGEQSKLKQITNFTNKPNSKKQNMEGYLFDQQKELFEYFSKKDAADTHDEDGLKPIYTGDGDVISLMVHP
;
A
#
# COMPACT_ATOMS: atom_id res chain seq x y z
N MET A 1 64.06 -36.40 54.09
CA MET A 1 63.07 -35.61 54.85
C MET A 1 63.18 -34.14 54.44
N LYS A 2 62.38 -33.69 53.47
CA LYS A 2 62.23 -32.28 53.11
C LYS A 2 60.73 -32.02 52.89
N LYS A 3 60.28 -30.90 53.47
CA LYS A 3 58.90 -30.53 53.78
C LYS A 3 58.01 -30.47 52.54
N ASN A 4 56.83 -31.11 52.63
CA ASN A 4 55.72 -30.90 51.73
C ASN A 4 55.13 -29.50 51.98
N LEU A 5 55.29 -28.59 51.03
CA LEU A 5 54.63 -27.29 51.02
C LEU A 5 53.30 -27.47 50.27
N THR A 6 52.23 -27.70 51.03
CA THR A 6 50.87 -27.79 50.49
C THR A 6 50.43 -26.41 50.01
N LEU A 7 50.50 -26.19 48.69
CA LEU A 7 49.99 -24.99 48.03
C LEU A 7 48.45 -25.11 47.95
N LEU A 8 47.75 -24.33 48.77
CA LEU A 8 46.29 -24.22 48.76
C LEU A 8 45.86 -23.50 47.47
N PHE A 9 45.42 -24.23 46.46
CA PHE A 9 44.72 -23.67 45.29
C PHE A 9 43.35 -23.16 45.74
N ILE A 10 43.26 -21.88 46.09
CA ILE A 10 41.99 -21.17 46.22
C ILE A 10 41.50 -20.91 44.80
N ILE A 11 40.63 -21.79 44.31
CA ILE A 11 39.88 -21.55 43.08
C ILE A 11 38.90 -20.40 43.38
N PRO A 12 38.93 -19.26 42.67
CA PRO A 12 37.87 -18.27 42.78
C PRO A 12 36.65 -18.81 42.03
N PHE A 13 35.92 -19.72 42.67
CA PHE A 13 34.56 -20.04 42.22
C PHE A 13 33.66 -18.87 42.62
N ILE A 14 33.03 -18.30 41.58
CA ILE A 14 31.74 -17.62 41.62
C ILE A 14 31.80 -16.13 42.00
N SER A 15 32.10 -15.30 41.00
CA SER A 15 31.36 -14.05 40.77
C SER A 15 30.57 -14.19 39.48
N PHE A 16 29.56 -15.07 39.49
CA PHE A 16 28.42 -14.88 38.58
C PHE A 16 27.64 -13.71 39.16
N GLY A 17 27.51 -12.61 38.40
CA GLY A 17 26.83 -11.41 38.86
C GLY A 17 25.46 -11.75 39.46
N GLN A 18 25.23 -11.37 40.71
CA GLN A 18 23.97 -11.63 41.40
C GLN A 18 22.84 -10.91 40.66
N LEU A 19 21.98 -11.70 40.01
CA LEU A 19 20.88 -11.19 39.20
C LEU A 19 19.90 -10.42 40.10
N LYS A 20 19.83 -9.09 39.94
CA LYS A 20 18.92 -8.22 40.70
C LYS A 20 17.54 -8.24 40.05
N LEU A 21 16.48 -8.28 40.86
CA LEU A 21 15.10 -8.19 40.36
C LEU A 21 14.87 -6.92 39.51
N SER A 22 15.46 -5.79 39.90
CA SER A 22 15.38 -4.54 39.14
C SER A 22 16.01 -4.62 37.75
N LYS A 23 16.91 -5.58 37.50
CA LYS A 23 17.44 -5.86 36.16
C LYS A 23 16.45 -6.70 35.35
N ILE A 24 15.86 -7.73 35.95
CA ILE A 24 14.82 -8.56 35.30
C ILE A 24 13.59 -7.72 34.91
N MET A 25 13.19 -6.78 35.76
CA MET A 25 12.04 -5.90 35.51
C MET A 25 12.23 -4.92 34.34
N GLN A 26 13.42 -4.86 33.74
CA GLN A 26 13.67 -4.06 32.53
C GLN A 26 13.11 -4.73 31.27
N GLY A 27 12.61 -5.98 31.38
CA GLY A 27 11.92 -6.67 30.29
C GLY A 27 12.85 -6.90 29.09
N ASP A 28 12.45 -6.41 27.91
CA ASP A 28 13.22 -6.53 26.67
C ASP A 28 14.63 -5.92 26.77
N ASP A 29 14.81 -4.86 27.57
CA ASP A 29 16.14 -4.26 27.76
C ASP A 29 17.10 -5.18 28.55
N PHE A 30 16.55 -6.19 29.25
CA PHE A 30 17.33 -7.18 30.00
C PHE A 30 17.62 -8.45 29.19
N VAL A 31 16.63 -8.98 28.46
CA VAL A 31 16.78 -10.21 27.66
C VAL A 31 17.23 -9.94 26.21
N GLY A 32 17.23 -8.69 25.79
CA GLY A 32 17.46 -8.27 24.41
C GLY A 32 16.15 -8.06 23.64
N HIS A 33 16.19 -7.17 22.66
CA HIS A 33 15.04 -6.88 21.80
C HIS A 33 14.84 -7.98 20.75
N LEU A 34 13.72 -8.69 20.87
CA LEU A 34 13.30 -9.70 19.90
C LEU A 34 12.94 -9.06 18.55
N PRO A 35 13.17 -9.77 17.43
CA PRO A 35 12.68 -9.38 16.11
C PRO A 35 11.16 -9.16 16.10
N LYS A 36 10.70 -8.12 15.39
CA LYS A 36 9.30 -7.79 15.15
C LYS A 36 9.02 -7.72 13.65
N ASP A 37 7.73 -7.73 13.29
CA ASP A 37 7.26 -7.63 11.90
C ASP A 37 8.01 -8.52 10.88
N ILE A 38 8.12 -9.80 11.24
CA ILE A 38 8.84 -10.79 10.43
C ILE A 38 8.07 -11.04 9.14
N LYS A 39 8.70 -10.75 8.01
CA LYS A 39 8.12 -10.80 6.68
C LYS A 39 9.08 -11.39 5.67
N TRP A 40 8.56 -12.10 4.69
CA TRP A 40 9.35 -12.58 3.57
C TRP A 40 9.44 -11.49 2.52
N ASP A 41 10.61 -11.36 1.90
CA ASP A 41 10.72 -10.61 0.66
C ASP A 41 9.96 -11.32 -0.47
N VAL A 42 9.56 -10.58 -1.48
CA VAL A 42 8.77 -11.10 -2.60
C VAL A 42 9.47 -12.21 -3.38
N SER A 43 10.81 -12.25 -3.39
CA SER A 43 11.57 -13.31 -4.06
C SER A 43 11.63 -14.60 -3.25
N GLY A 44 11.24 -14.55 -1.97
CA GLY A 44 11.33 -15.67 -1.04
C GLY A 44 12.77 -16.07 -0.73
N ARG A 45 13.73 -15.15 -0.86
CA ARG A 45 15.17 -15.35 -0.61
C ARG A 45 15.59 -14.79 0.74
N LYS A 46 14.96 -13.70 1.18
CA LYS A 46 15.29 -12.95 2.37
C LYS A 46 14.11 -12.97 3.34
N VAL A 47 14.43 -13.14 4.62
CA VAL A 47 13.50 -12.90 5.74
C VAL A 47 13.86 -11.57 6.35
N CYS A 48 12.93 -10.63 6.33
CA CYS A 48 13.10 -9.30 6.87
C CYS A 48 12.36 -9.16 8.20
N TYR A 49 12.91 -8.39 9.12
CA TYR A 49 12.34 -8.14 10.43
C TYR A 49 12.84 -6.81 10.98
N ASP A 50 12.04 -6.20 11.84
CA ASP A 50 12.39 -4.96 12.52
C ASP A 50 13.01 -5.28 13.88
N GLN A 51 14.15 -4.68 14.19
CA GLN A 51 14.81 -4.85 15.48
C GLN A 51 15.22 -3.49 16.04
N LYS A 52 15.07 -3.34 17.35
CA LYS A 52 15.44 -2.10 18.04
C LYS A 52 16.95 -2.05 18.27
N VAL A 53 17.61 -1.06 17.68
CA VAL A 53 19.05 -0.77 17.83
C VAL A 53 19.18 0.68 18.28
N ASP A 54 19.89 0.93 19.39
CA ASP A 54 20.13 2.27 19.95
C ASP A 54 18.88 3.15 20.13
N GLY A 55 17.71 2.53 20.35
CA GLY A 55 16.45 3.24 20.57
C GLY A 55 15.51 3.26 19.36
N GLU A 56 16.03 3.02 18.17
CA GLU A 56 15.29 3.10 16.89
C GLU A 56 15.01 1.71 16.32
N PHE A 57 13.90 1.57 15.60
CA PHE A 57 13.60 0.34 14.87
C PHE A 57 14.28 0.38 13.50
N VAL A 58 15.14 -0.61 13.25
CA VAL A 58 15.82 -0.80 11.97
C VAL A 58 15.35 -2.11 11.36
N THR A 59 15.03 -2.10 10.07
CA THR A 59 14.68 -3.30 9.32
C THR A 59 15.95 -4.02 8.87
N PHE A 60 16.12 -5.27 9.29
CA PHE A 60 17.17 -6.16 8.83
C PHE A 60 16.59 -7.22 7.91
N CYS A 61 17.34 -7.63 6.90
CA CYS A 61 16.98 -8.73 6.01
C CYS A 61 18.07 -9.79 5.98
N TYR A 62 17.73 -11.00 6.38
CA TYR A 62 18.59 -12.17 6.35
C TYR A 62 18.38 -12.98 5.07
N ASP A 63 19.43 -13.16 4.27
CA ASP A 63 19.42 -14.06 3.11
C ASP A 63 19.85 -15.47 3.53
N TYR A 64 18.94 -16.44 3.48
CA TYR A 64 19.22 -17.80 3.95
C TYR A 64 20.21 -18.56 3.05
N LYS A 65 20.41 -18.14 1.78
CA LYS A 65 21.37 -18.78 0.87
C LYS A 65 22.79 -18.28 1.14
N SER A 66 22.98 -16.97 1.21
CA SER A 66 24.30 -16.37 1.44
C SER A 66 24.67 -16.33 2.92
N LYS A 67 23.69 -16.46 3.83
CA LYS A 67 23.82 -16.34 5.29
C LYS A 67 24.27 -14.95 5.75
N LEU A 68 24.05 -13.94 4.93
CA LEU A 68 24.38 -12.54 5.24
C LEU A 68 23.15 -11.77 5.72
N ILE A 69 23.38 -10.75 6.53
CA ILE A 69 22.37 -9.80 7.01
C ILE A 69 22.65 -8.44 6.36
N ASP A 70 21.60 -7.81 5.88
CA ASP A 70 21.60 -6.48 5.29
C ASP A 70 20.68 -5.56 6.10
N SER A 71 21.11 -4.34 6.43
CA SER A 71 20.39 -3.40 7.29
C SER A 71 19.78 -2.20 6.55
N LEU A 72 20.05 -2.05 5.26
CA LEU A 72 19.60 -0.92 4.44
C LEU A 72 18.82 -1.46 3.24
N VAL A 73 17.52 -1.65 3.42
CA VAL A 73 16.64 -2.13 2.34
C VAL A 73 15.62 -1.04 2.00
N GLU A 74 16.06 -0.07 1.20
CA GLU A 74 15.21 1.04 0.73
C GLU A 74 14.05 0.53 -0.16
N ASP A 75 14.22 -0.60 -0.84
CA ASP A 75 13.23 -1.16 -1.78
C ASP A 75 12.67 -2.53 -1.34
N LEU A 76 12.29 -2.68 -0.07
CA LEU A 76 11.72 -3.94 0.40
C LEU A 76 10.32 -4.17 -0.17
N ILE A 77 10.20 -5.08 -1.13
CA ILE A 77 8.93 -5.60 -1.62
C ILE A 77 8.56 -6.82 -0.76
N VAL A 78 7.51 -6.68 0.04
CA VAL A 78 7.04 -7.75 0.95
C VAL A 78 6.20 -8.76 0.16
N PHE A 79 6.38 -10.05 0.43
CA PHE A 79 5.54 -11.09 -0.15
C PHE A 79 4.08 -10.99 0.34
N ASP A 80 3.15 -10.90 -0.62
CA ASP A 80 1.72 -10.88 -0.36
C ASP A 80 1.12 -12.27 -0.61
N ARG A 81 0.65 -12.90 0.47
CA ARG A 81 0.01 -14.22 0.44
C ARG A 81 -1.25 -14.23 -0.43
N ASN A 82 -2.04 -13.15 -0.44
CA ASN A 82 -3.27 -13.07 -1.22
C ASN A 82 -3.01 -13.05 -2.73
N GLN A 83 -1.80 -12.64 -3.12
CA GLN A 83 -1.36 -12.63 -4.50
C GLN A 83 -0.43 -13.80 -4.86
N SER A 84 -0.27 -14.77 -3.95
CA SER A 84 0.68 -15.89 -4.09
C SER A 84 0.49 -16.70 -5.38
N LEU A 85 -0.77 -16.95 -5.76
CA LEU A 85 -1.15 -17.75 -6.94
C LEU A 85 -0.90 -17.04 -8.29
N PHE A 86 -0.64 -15.73 -8.28
CA PHE A 86 -0.42 -14.95 -9.51
C PHE A 86 1.07 -14.78 -9.80
N ASN A 87 1.43 -14.83 -11.08
CA ASN A 87 2.81 -14.62 -11.55
C ASN A 87 3.32 -13.20 -11.26
N ARG A 88 2.42 -12.23 -11.22
CA ARG A 88 2.74 -10.83 -10.87
C ARG A 88 2.14 -10.53 -9.50
N GLN A 89 2.85 -9.81 -8.65
CA GLN A 89 2.33 -9.26 -7.40
C GLN A 89 2.33 -7.73 -7.51
N PHE A 90 1.18 -7.10 -7.39
CA PHE A 90 1.04 -5.64 -7.44
C PHE A 90 1.17 -5.05 -6.04
N GLN A 91 1.67 -3.82 -5.97
CA GLN A 91 1.78 -3.05 -4.74
C GLN A 91 1.75 -1.56 -5.03
N ILE A 92 1.45 -0.78 -4.00
CA ILE A 92 1.61 0.67 -3.98
C ILE A 92 2.63 1.00 -2.89
N ILE A 93 3.74 1.62 -3.27
CA ILE A 93 4.75 2.16 -2.34
C ILE A 93 5.05 3.58 -2.81
N ASP A 94 5.04 4.56 -1.91
CA ASP A 94 5.35 5.97 -2.22
C ASP A 94 4.60 6.55 -3.43
N ASN A 95 3.29 6.29 -3.52
CA ASN A 95 2.43 6.65 -4.65
C ASN A 95 2.91 6.12 -6.02
N GLU A 96 3.64 5.01 -6.02
CA GLU A 96 4.02 4.25 -7.20
C GLU A 96 3.27 2.91 -7.21
N LEU A 97 2.39 2.71 -8.20
CA LEU A 97 1.84 1.42 -8.53
C LEU A 97 2.86 0.63 -9.35
N SER A 98 3.37 -0.45 -8.76
CA SER A 98 4.35 -1.34 -9.37
C SER A 98 3.94 -2.80 -9.22
N TYR A 99 4.59 -3.67 -9.98
CA TYR A 99 4.50 -5.11 -9.76
C TYR A 99 5.84 -5.80 -9.77
N TRP A 100 5.93 -6.87 -8.99
CA TRP A 100 7.00 -7.84 -9.09
C TRP A 100 6.61 -8.98 -10.03
N ASP A 101 7.39 -9.19 -11.08
CA ASP A 101 7.28 -10.38 -11.92
C ASP A 101 8.04 -11.53 -11.25
N LYS A 102 7.31 -12.50 -10.67
CA LYS A 102 7.91 -13.64 -9.98
C LYS A 102 8.63 -14.61 -10.93
N THR A 103 8.32 -14.58 -12.23
CA THR A 103 8.97 -15.45 -13.22
C THR A 103 10.31 -14.89 -13.66
N LYS A 104 10.41 -13.56 -13.78
CA LYS A 104 11.63 -12.86 -14.19
C LYS A 104 12.45 -12.35 -13.00
N ASN A 105 11.85 -12.31 -11.81
CA ASN A 105 12.42 -11.78 -10.58
C ASN A 105 12.82 -10.29 -10.71
N THR A 106 11.92 -9.50 -11.29
CA THR A 106 12.14 -8.07 -11.59
C THR A 106 10.94 -7.20 -11.18
N LYS A 107 11.22 -5.99 -10.67
CA LYS A 107 10.22 -4.94 -10.40
C LYS A 107 9.91 -4.19 -11.69
N HIS A 108 8.64 -3.88 -11.91
CA HIS A 108 8.16 -3.07 -13.01
C HIS A 108 7.21 -2.00 -12.49
N VAL A 109 7.46 -0.74 -12.84
CA VAL A 109 6.57 0.38 -12.54
C VAL A 109 5.48 0.45 -13.59
N LEU A 110 4.22 0.58 -13.17
CA LEU A 110 3.08 0.78 -14.08
C LEU A 110 2.67 2.24 -14.14
N PHE A 111 2.59 2.89 -12.98
CA PHE A 111 2.02 4.21 -12.85
C PHE A 111 2.53 4.86 -11.58
N SER A 112 2.89 6.14 -11.64
CA SER A 112 3.10 6.98 -10.46
C SER A 112 2.25 8.23 -10.58
N SER A 113 1.87 8.79 -9.43
CA SER A 113 1.10 10.01 -9.38
C SER A 113 1.49 10.84 -8.16
N GLU A 114 1.36 12.15 -8.27
CA GLU A 114 1.43 13.06 -7.13
C GLU A 114 0.19 12.93 -6.24
N GLN A 115 -0.94 12.54 -6.83
CA GLN A 115 -2.17 12.29 -6.11
C GLN A 115 -2.10 10.93 -5.41
N ARG A 116 -2.64 10.87 -4.19
CA ARG A 116 -2.60 9.67 -3.34
C ARG A 116 -3.12 8.45 -4.07
N LEU A 117 -2.27 7.44 -4.21
CA LEU A 117 -2.64 6.09 -4.64
C LEU A 117 -2.91 5.23 -3.42
N SER A 118 -4.03 4.52 -3.41
CA SER A 118 -4.40 3.67 -2.27
C SER A 118 -5.32 2.52 -2.67
N ASN A 119 -5.62 1.66 -1.69
CA ASN A 119 -6.64 0.63 -1.79
C ASN A 119 -6.51 -0.26 -3.04
N LEU A 120 -5.29 -0.72 -3.31
CA LEU A 120 -5.02 -1.67 -4.38
C LEU A 120 -5.77 -2.98 -4.12
N GLN A 121 -6.58 -3.37 -5.08
CA GLN A 121 -7.36 -4.58 -5.10
C GLN A 121 -7.13 -5.32 -6.41
N ARG A 122 -7.26 -6.64 -6.34
CA ARG A 122 -7.21 -7.50 -7.51
C ARG A 122 -8.57 -8.14 -7.69
N GLY A 123 -9.13 -8.08 -8.89
CA GLY A 123 -10.36 -8.79 -9.22
C GLY A 123 -10.12 -10.30 -9.38
N ALA A 124 -11.18 -11.10 -9.56
CA ALA A 124 -11.01 -12.52 -9.87
C ALA A 124 -10.31 -12.75 -11.21
N ASP A 125 -10.47 -11.84 -12.18
CA ASP A 125 -9.69 -11.88 -13.41
C ASP A 125 -8.25 -11.41 -13.15
N LYS A 126 -7.29 -12.28 -13.47
CA LYS A 126 -5.84 -12.02 -13.38
C LYS A 126 -5.38 -10.78 -14.14
N ASN A 127 -6.17 -10.32 -15.11
CA ASN A 127 -5.85 -9.18 -15.96
C ASN A 127 -6.44 -7.86 -15.45
N HIS A 128 -7.19 -7.85 -14.36
CA HIS A 128 -7.84 -6.64 -13.86
C HIS A 128 -7.37 -6.31 -12.44
N ILE A 129 -6.91 -5.09 -12.26
CA ILE A 129 -6.62 -4.53 -10.94
C ILE A 129 -7.38 -3.24 -10.75
N TYR A 130 -7.72 -2.96 -9.50
CA TYR A 130 -8.46 -1.78 -9.11
C TYR A 130 -7.67 -1.04 -8.04
N PHE A 131 -7.71 0.28 -8.06
CA PHE A 131 -7.06 1.10 -7.05
C PHE A 131 -7.78 2.44 -6.94
N GLN A 132 -7.61 3.11 -5.82
CA GLN A 132 -8.10 4.47 -5.63
C GLN A 132 -7.00 5.47 -5.96
N LEU A 133 -7.35 6.49 -6.73
CA LEU A 133 -6.53 7.68 -6.99
C LEU A 133 -7.32 8.89 -6.47
N GLY A 134 -6.87 9.44 -5.34
CA GLY A 134 -7.72 10.31 -4.53
C GLY A 134 -8.93 9.54 -4.01
N ASP A 135 -10.14 10.04 -4.30
CA ASP A 135 -11.40 9.43 -3.87
C ASP A 135 -11.96 8.44 -4.90
N ASP A 136 -11.50 8.55 -6.15
CA ASP A 136 -12.07 7.82 -7.27
C ASP A 136 -11.45 6.43 -7.47
N LEU A 137 -12.29 5.49 -7.87
CA LEU A 137 -11.91 4.15 -8.23
C LEU A 137 -11.50 4.08 -9.70
N PHE A 138 -10.33 3.49 -9.92
CA PHE A 138 -9.78 3.21 -11.24
C PHE A 138 -9.60 1.71 -11.44
N GLU A 139 -9.82 1.27 -12.67
CA GLU A 139 -9.55 -0.06 -13.17
C GLU A 139 -8.38 -0.01 -14.15
N TRP A 140 -7.44 -0.93 -14.00
CA TRP A 140 -6.38 -1.16 -14.96
C TRP A 140 -6.53 -2.54 -15.60
N CYS A 141 -6.81 -2.54 -16.90
CA CYS A 141 -6.87 -3.75 -17.72
C CYS A 141 -5.47 -4.07 -18.24
N LEU A 142 -4.93 -5.21 -17.85
CA LEU A 142 -3.60 -5.71 -18.15
C LEU A 142 -3.70 -6.72 -19.30
N GLY A 143 -3.37 -6.28 -20.51
CA GLY A 143 -3.35 -7.10 -21.72
C GLY A 143 -2.30 -6.60 -22.70
N GLU A 144 -2.42 -7.00 -23.97
CA GLU A 144 -1.54 -6.48 -25.04
C GLU A 144 -1.69 -4.97 -25.22
N GLN A 145 -2.91 -4.46 -25.05
CA GLN A 145 -3.21 -3.04 -24.95
C GLN A 145 -3.69 -2.75 -23.54
N SER A 146 -2.79 -2.24 -22.70
CA SER A 146 -3.15 -1.82 -21.35
C SER A 146 -4.06 -0.60 -21.41
N LYS A 147 -5.17 -0.64 -20.67
CA LYS A 147 -6.12 0.48 -20.59
C LYS A 147 -6.38 0.82 -19.13
N LEU A 148 -6.23 2.11 -18.82
CA LEU A 148 -6.65 2.69 -17.56
C LEU A 148 -8.05 3.28 -17.75
N LYS A 149 -8.99 2.87 -16.89
CA LYS A 149 -10.37 3.31 -16.93
C LYS A 149 -10.78 3.83 -15.56
N GLN A 150 -11.29 5.06 -15.52
CA GLN A 150 -11.96 5.57 -14.32
C GLN A 150 -13.34 4.91 -14.21
N ILE A 151 -13.73 4.52 -13.00
CA ILE A 151 -15.01 3.84 -12.74
C ILE A 151 -16.00 4.77 -12.02
N THR A 152 -15.49 5.65 -11.16
CA THR A 152 -16.30 6.61 -10.39
C THR A 152 -15.81 8.03 -10.62
N ASN A 153 -16.69 9.01 -10.39
CA ASN A 153 -16.36 10.43 -10.45
C ASN A 153 -17.00 11.12 -9.24
N PHE A 154 -16.37 11.01 -8.08
CA PHE A 154 -16.86 11.60 -6.84
C PHE A 154 -16.56 13.09 -6.78
N THR A 155 -17.51 13.87 -6.26
CA THR A 155 -17.34 15.31 -6.10
C THR A 155 -17.96 15.83 -4.81
N ASN A 156 -17.30 16.80 -4.20
CA ASN A 156 -17.81 17.58 -3.08
C ASN A 156 -18.64 18.79 -3.53
N LYS A 157 -18.84 18.98 -4.84
CA LYS A 157 -19.72 20.02 -5.36
C LYS A 157 -21.12 19.44 -5.54
N PRO A 158 -22.17 20.10 -5.04
CA PRO A 158 -23.52 19.65 -5.31
C PRO A 158 -23.68 19.54 -6.82
N ASN A 159 -24.14 18.38 -7.28
CA ASN A 159 -24.50 18.21 -8.69
C ASN A 159 -25.40 19.37 -9.05
N SER A 160 -24.98 20.21 -10.00
CA SER A 160 -25.86 21.24 -10.52
C SER A 160 -27.03 20.47 -11.14
N LYS A 161 -28.15 20.40 -10.42
CA LYS A 161 -29.42 20.27 -11.12
C LYS A 161 -29.36 21.42 -12.12
N LYS A 162 -29.38 21.12 -13.43
CA LYS A 162 -29.78 22.13 -14.42
C LYS A 162 -30.99 22.77 -13.77
N GLN A 163 -30.83 24.03 -13.36
CA GLN A 163 -31.92 24.77 -12.76
C GLN A 163 -32.94 24.74 -13.88
N ASN A 164 -33.98 23.92 -13.72
CA ASN A 164 -34.95 23.74 -14.77
C ASN A 164 -35.62 25.11 -14.86
N MET A 165 -35.14 25.95 -15.78
CA MET A 165 -35.83 27.15 -16.22
C MET A 165 -37.02 26.72 -17.09
N GLU A 166 -37.59 25.54 -16.88
CA GLU A 166 -38.83 25.08 -17.50
C GLU A 166 -39.98 25.73 -16.73
N GLY A 167 -40.25 26.97 -17.11
CA GLY A 167 -41.50 27.66 -16.81
C GLY A 167 -42.15 28.07 -18.13
N TYR A 168 -43.47 28.23 -18.12
CA TYR A 168 -44.28 28.61 -19.29
C TYR A 168 -43.69 29.80 -20.09
N LEU A 169 -43.09 30.77 -19.40
CA LEU A 169 -42.44 31.93 -20.01
C LEU A 169 -41.15 31.60 -20.79
N PHE A 170 -40.40 30.59 -20.36
CA PHE A 170 -39.20 30.12 -21.06
C PHE A 170 -39.57 29.34 -22.32
N ASP A 171 -40.62 28.52 -22.25
CA ASP A 171 -41.16 27.80 -23.42
C ASP A 171 -41.67 28.78 -24.48
N GLN A 172 -42.36 29.86 -24.06
CA GLN A 172 -42.78 30.93 -24.96
C GLN A 172 -41.59 31.66 -25.59
N GLN A 173 -40.54 31.96 -24.83
CA GLN A 173 -39.33 32.57 -25.40
C GLN A 173 -38.62 31.64 -26.38
N LYS A 174 -38.61 30.33 -26.12
CA LYS A 174 -38.02 29.32 -27.00
C LYS A 174 -38.74 29.22 -28.34
N GLU A 175 -40.08 29.31 -28.34
CA GLU A 175 -40.89 29.30 -29.56
C GLU A 175 -40.65 30.54 -30.43
N LEU A 176 -40.36 31.69 -29.81
CA LEU A 176 -40.18 32.98 -30.49
C LEU A 176 -38.77 33.20 -31.08
N PHE A 177 -37.76 32.45 -30.64
CA PHE A 177 -36.36 32.66 -31.08
C PHE A 177 -35.73 31.37 -31.61
N GLU A 178 -35.48 31.30 -32.93
CA GLU A 178 -34.76 30.19 -33.61
C GLU A 178 -33.34 29.93 -33.05
N TYR A 179 -32.77 30.89 -32.34
CA TYR A 179 -31.46 30.77 -31.71
C TYR A 179 -31.42 29.68 -30.64
N PHE A 180 -32.49 29.48 -29.87
CA PHE A 180 -32.54 28.46 -28.81
C PHE A 180 -32.81 27.06 -29.38
N SER A 181 -33.62 26.94 -30.44
CA SER A 181 -33.87 25.65 -31.11
C SER A 181 -32.63 25.09 -31.81
N LYS A 182 -31.74 25.95 -32.32
CA LYS A 182 -30.42 25.53 -32.85
C LYS A 182 -29.43 25.14 -31.75
N LYS A 183 -29.54 25.75 -30.55
CA LYS A 183 -28.67 25.44 -29.43
C LYS A 183 -28.98 24.07 -28.85
N ASP A 184 -30.26 23.72 -28.67
CA ASP A 184 -30.66 22.40 -28.17
C ASP A 184 -30.32 21.25 -29.12
N ALA A 185 -30.37 21.48 -30.43
CA ALA A 185 -29.93 20.50 -31.43
C ALA A 185 -28.40 20.31 -31.47
N ALA A 186 -27.63 21.25 -30.91
CA ALA A 186 -26.18 21.16 -30.74
C ALA A 186 -25.78 20.70 -29.32
N ASP A 187 -26.64 20.89 -28.32
CA ASP A 187 -26.44 20.50 -26.91
C ASP A 187 -26.93 19.07 -26.61
N THR A 188 -27.44 18.32 -27.60
CA THR A 188 -27.57 16.85 -27.55
C THR A 188 -26.20 16.17 -27.71
N HIS A 189 -25.16 16.73 -27.11
CA HIS A 189 -24.03 15.93 -26.71
C HIS A 189 -24.46 15.21 -25.44
N ASP A 190 -24.87 13.94 -25.58
CA ASP A 190 -24.81 13.02 -24.46
C ASP A 190 -23.43 13.20 -23.83
N GLU A 191 -23.37 13.66 -22.57
CA GLU A 191 -22.12 13.75 -21.85
C GLU A 191 -21.55 12.33 -21.75
N ASP A 192 -20.65 11.99 -22.67
CA ASP A 192 -20.06 10.66 -22.87
C ASP A 192 -19.06 10.30 -21.76
N GLY A 193 -19.29 10.84 -20.56
CA GLY A 193 -18.42 10.78 -19.38
C GLY A 193 -19.13 10.25 -18.15
N LEU A 194 -18.34 9.92 -17.12
CA LEU A 194 -18.86 9.45 -15.85
C LEU A 194 -19.65 10.56 -15.15
N LYS A 195 -20.90 10.26 -14.79
CA LYS A 195 -21.75 11.18 -14.05
C LYS A 195 -21.15 11.45 -12.67
N PRO A 196 -21.05 12.73 -12.26
CA PRO A 196 -20.53 13.07 -10.95
C PRO A 196 -21.45 12.55 -9.83
N ILE A 197 -20.84 11.96 -8.81
CA ILE A 197 -21.53 11.45 -7.62
C ILE A 197 -21.19 12.39 -6.46
N TYR A 198 -22.21 13.12 -5.99
CA TYR A 198 -22.02 14.06 -4.88
C TYR A 198 -21.87 13.34 -3.55
N THR A 199 -20.73 13.55 -2.88
CA THR A 199 -20.40 12.93 -1.58
C THR A 199 -20.54 13.89 -0.40
N GLY A 200 -20.81 15.18 -0.66
CA GLY A 200 -20.86 16.20 0.38
C GLY A 200 -19.47 16.48 0.96
N ASP A 201 -19.43 16.68 2.28
CA ASP A 201 -18.20 16.88 3.05
C ASP A 201 -17.60 15.55 3.56
N GLY A 202 -18.14 14.41 3.12
CA GLY A 202 -17.70 13.09 3.55
C GLY A 202 -16.60 12.51 2.66
N ASP A 203 -15.64 11.81 3.28
CA ASP A 203 -14.57 11.10 2.60
C ASP A 203 -15.03 9.71 2.10
N VAL A 204 -14.66 9.35 0.87
CA VAL A 204 -14.91 8.01 0.32
C VAL A 204 -13.73 7.11 0.61
N ILE A 205 -13.86 6.33 1.69
CA ILE A 205 -12.83 5.38 2.11
C ILE A 205 -13.24 3.93 1.85
N SER A 206 -12.25 3.08 1.57
CA SER A 206 -12.40 1.61 1.57
C SER A 206 -13.45 1.07 0.59
N LEU A 207 -13.49 1.62 -0.64
CA LEU A 207 -14.27 1.02 -1.72
C LEU A 207 -13.84 -0.43 -1.94
N MET A 208 -14.77 -1.36 -2.10
CA MET A 208 -14.45 -2.76 -2.36
C MET A 208 -15.06 -3.21 -3.67
N VAL A 209 -14.23 -3.77 -4.55
CA VAL A 209 -14.71 -4.45 -5.75
C VAL A 209 -14.93 -5.91 -5.39
N HIS A 210 -16.13 -6.40 -5.63
CA HIS A 210 -16.42 -7.81 -5.40
C HIS A 210 -15.58 -8.67 -6.36
N PRO A 211 -14.95 -9.75 -5.88
CA PRO A 211 -14.20 -10.68 -6.73
C PRO A 211 -15.10 -11.32 -7.79
#